data_AF-A0AA49GAH5-F1
#
_entry.id   AF-A0AA49GAH5-F1
#
_cell.length_a   1.000
_cell.length_b   1.000
_cell.length_c   1.000
_cell.angle_alpha   90.00
_cell.angle_beta   90.00
_cell.angle_gamma   90.00
#
_symmetry.space_group_name_H-M   'P 1'
#
loop_
_entity.id
_entity.type
_entity.pdbx_description
1 polymer ?
#
loop_
_entity_poly.entity_id
_entity_poly.type
_entity_poly.pdbx_seq_one_letter_code
_entity_poly.pdbx_strand_id
1 'polypeptide(L)'
;MQSIIDIDKESFKTQLIELKKNLRKDSFGFIKDFNINFNNVEMVEDTFKVTRNANMLNPFRGTGQIIGQLNESNKSETIIDYIVKPEISLTQYYIFLSLFFAAWLAYSIYLGDLLLSAIGLVATGLIFLFIYLLNRFQINSLNNYFQKVLNQIKTGSNIH
;
A
#
# COMPACT_ATOMS: atom_id res chain seq x y z
N MET A 1 4.60 7.49 8.58
CA MET A 1 3.52 8.49 8.41
C MET A 1 2.70 8.49 9.69
N GLN A 2 2.01 9.58 10.02
CA GLN A 2 1.19 9.66 11.24
C GLN A 2 -0.26 9.97 10.87
N SER A 3 -1.21 9.36 11.56
CA SER A 3 -2.63 9.69 11.47
C SER A 3 -3.16 9.92 12.88
N ILE A 4 -3.99 10.94 13.07
CA ILE A 4 -4.65 11.22 14.35
C ILE A 4 -6.12 10.87 14.20
N ILE A 5 -6.69 10.19 15.19
CA ILE A 5 -8.11 9.88 15.24
C ILE A 5 -8.66 10.26 16.62
N ASP A 6 -9.79 10.98 16.61
CA ASP A 6 -10.49 11.47 17.80
C ASP A 6 -11.31 10.34 18.48
N ILE A 7 -10.68 9.20 18.72
CA ILE A 7 -11.23 8.07 19.47
C ILE A 7 -10.16 7.54 20.42
N ASP A 8 -10.55 7.14 21.62
CA ASP A 8 -9.65 6.47 22.53
C ASP A 8 -9.32 5.06 22.03
N LYS A 9 -8.22 4.52 22.55
CA LYS A 9 -7.64 3.25 22.11
C LYS A 9 -8.54 2.04 22.39
N GLU A 10 -9.29 2.03 23.48
CA GLU A 10 -10.18 0.92 23.84
C GLU A 10 -11.46 0.96 22.99
N SER A 11 -12.00 2.15 22.74
CA SER A 11 -13.10 2.35 21.78
C SER A 11 -12.70 1.95 20.36
N PHE A 12 -11.48 2.30 19.92
CA PHE A 12 -10.94 1.87 18.62
C PHE A 12 -10.96 0.34 18.48
N LYS A 13 -10.43 -0.38 19.49
CA LYS A 13 -10.37 -1.85 19.49
C LYS A 13 -11.77 -2.46 19.47
N THR A 14 -12.68 -1.93 20.29
CA THR A 14 -14.06 -2.43 20.39
C THR A 14 -14.82 -2.29 19.08
N GLN A 15 -14.76 -1.11 18.45
CA GLN A 15 -15.42 -0.87 17.17
C GLN A 15 -14.83 -1.71 16.05
N LEU A 16 -13.51 -1.89 16.03
CA LEU A 16 -12.89 -2.76 15.04
C LEU A 16 -13.42 -4.20 15.13
N ILE A 17 -13.63 -4.72 16.34
CA ILE A 17 -14.22 -6.04 16.57
C ILE A 17 -15.66 -6.08 16.07
N GLU A 18 -16.44 -5.03 16.31
CA GLU A 18 -17.83 -4.94 15.86
C GLU A 18 -17.94 -4.86 14.34
N LEU A 19 -17.16 -3.98 13.70
CA LEU A 19 -17.10 -3.84 12.24
C LEU A 19 -16.67 -5.15 11.57
N LYS A 20 -15.75 -5.91 12.17
CA LYS A 20 -15.38 -7.26 11.69
C LYS A 20 -16.54 -8.26 11.72
N LYS A 21 -17.45 -8.14 12.69
CA LYS A 21 -18.64 -9.01 12.80
C LYS A 21 -19.71 -8.59 11.80
N ASN A 22 -19.88 -7.28 11.58
CA ASN A 22 -21.02 -6.72 10.85
C ASN A 22 -20.74 -6.39 9.37
N LEU A 23 -19.48 -6.14 8.98
CA LEU A 23 -19.08 -5.76 7.63
C LEU A 23 -18.15 -6.80 7.00
N ARG A 24 -18.74 -7.90 6.55
CA ARG A 24 -18.08 -8.91 5.71
C ARG A 24 -18.55 -8.77 4.26
N LYS A 25 -18.01 -7.82 3.50
CA LYS A 25 -18.21 -7.80 2.05
C LYS A 25 -16.97 -7.34 1.30
N ASP A 26 -16.37 -8.27 0.57
CA ASP A 26 -15.61 -7.94 -0.63
C ASP A 26 -15.68 -9.10 -1.61
N SER A 27 -16.89 -9.33 -2.16
CA SER A 27 -17.10 -10.47 -3.04
C SER A 27 -16.67 -10.16 -4.48
N PHE A 28 -17.05 -9.05 -5.12
CA PHE A 28 -16.80 -8.87 -6.56
C PHE A 28 -16.79 -7.40 -7.05
N GLY A 29 -15.76 -6.62 -6.72
CA GLY A 29 -15.63 -5.23 -7.18
C GLY A 29 -14.68 -5.04 -8.36
N PHE A 30 -15.20 -5.04 -9.60
CA PHE A 30 -14.49 -4.56 -10.80
C PHE A 30 -14.27 -3.03 -10.80
N ILE A 31 -14.86 -2.30 -9.84
CA ILE A 31 -14.87 -0.84 -9.74
C ILE A 31 -14.31 -0.40 -8.37
N LYS A 32 -13.51 0.67 -8.39
CA LYS A 32 -12.84 1.36 -7.25
C LYS A 32 -13.53 1.17 -5.89
N ASP A 33 -12.83 0.53 -4.96
CA ASP A 33 -12.85 0.71 -3.49
C ASP A 33 -14.11 1.30 -2.83
N PHE A 34 -15.28 0.71 -3.04
CA PHE A 34 -16.47 1.07 -2.27
C PHE A 34 -16.64 0.26 -0.99
N ASN A 35 -16.15 -0.98 -0.93
CA ASN A 35 -16.33 -1.86 0.23
C ASN A 35 -14.99 -2.18 0.93
N ILE A 36 -14.95 -2.00 2.24
CA ILE A 36 -13.82 -2.34 3.10
C ILE A 36 -13.96 -3.80 3.55
N ASN A 37 -12.87 -4.57 3.45
CA ASN A 37 -12.85 -5.94 3.95
C ASN A 37 -12.14 -5.99 5.30
N PHE A 38 -12.92 -5.96 6.38
CA PHE A 38 -12.36 -6.00 7.74
C PHE A 38 -11.73 -7.35 8.12
N ASN A 39 -11.93 -8.42 7.33
CA ASN A 39 -11.22 -9.68 7.55
C ASN A 39 -9.72 -9.55 7.30
N ASN A 40 -9.30 -8.62 6.44
CA ASN A 40 -7.89 -8.40 6.15
C ASN A 40 -7.24 -7.38 7.10
N VAL A 41 -7.98 -6.96 8.13
CA VAL A 41 -7.49 -6.09 9.18
C VAL A 41 -7.19 -6.96 10.39
N GLU A 42 -5.97 -6.91 10.89
CA GLU A 42 -5.49 -7.65 12.05
C GLU A 42 -5.15 -6.65 13.16
N MET A 43 -5.43 -7.05 14.40
CA MET A 43 -5.08 -6.28 15.58
C MET A 43 -4.38 -7.23 16.53
N VAL A 44 -3.13 -6.94 16.85
CA VAL A 44 -2.33 -7.71 17.81
C VAL A 44 -1.78 -6.71 18.82
N GLU A 45 -2.25 -6.80 20.06
CA GLU A 45 -1.95 -5.83 21.11
C GLU A 45 -2.30 -4.40 20.68
N ASP A 46 -1.29 -3.60 20.37
CA ASP A 46 -1.39 -2.21 19.91
C ASP A 46 -0.89 -2.02 18.47
N THR A 47 -0.58 -3.12 17.78
CA THR A 47 -0.21 -3.14 16.37
C THR A 47 -1.42 -3.43 15.49
N PHE A 48 -1.78 -2.44 14.67
CA PHE A 48 -2.84 -2.48 13.70
C PHE A 48 -2.27 -2.82 12.33
N LYS A 49 -2.76 -3.87 11.69
CA LYS A 49 -2.28 -4.29 10.36
C LYS A 49 -3.44 -4.35 9.38
N VAL A 50 -3.31 -3.65 8.26
CA VAL A 50 -4.27 -3.69 7.16
C VAL A 50 -3.60 -4.33 5.97
N THR A 51 -4.10 -5.49 5.56
CA THR A 51 -3.60 -6.20 4.38
C THR A 51 -4.54 -5.95 3.21
N ARG A 52 -3.97 -5.67 2.04
CA ARG A 52 -4.72 -5.53 0.80
C ARG A 52 -4.11 -6.44 -0.23
N ASN A 53 -4.89 -7.45 -0.63
CA ASN A 53 -4.50 -8.41 -1.65
C ASN A 53 -5.21 -8.07 -2.97
N ALA A 54 -4.56 -8.38 -4.07
CA ALA A 54 -5.20 -8.38 -5.37
C ALA A 54 -6.15 -9.58 -5.43
N ASN A 55 -7.34 -9.35 -5.97
CA ASN A 55 -8.19 -10.45 -6.40
C ASN A 55 -7.87 -10.74 -7.87
N MET A 56 -8.07 -11.98 -8.33
CA MET A 56 -7.88 -12.36 -9.74
C MET A 56 -8.61 -11.43 -10.72
N LEU A 57 -9.72 -10.84 -10.30
CA LEU A 57 -10.55 -9.94 -11.11
C LEU A 57 -10.11 -8.47 -11.05
N ASN A 58 -9.15 -8.10 -10.20
CA ASN A 58 -8.62 -6.74 -10.11
C ASN A 58 -7.13 -6.75 -9.66
N PRO A 59 -6.20 -7.13 -10.55
CA PRO A 59 -4.77 -7.20 -10.24
C PRO A 59 -4.12 -5.82 -10.00
N PHE A 60 -4.76 -4.73 -10.46
CA PHE A 60 -4.26 -3.35 -10.33
C PHE A 60 -4.69 -2.66 -9.04
N ARG A 61 -5.39 -3.37 -8.14
CA ARG A 61 -5.92 -2.82 -6.89
C ARG A 61 -4.83 -2.30 -5.93
N GLY A 62 -3.55 -2.60 -6.21
CA GLY A 62 -2.43 -2.25 -5.35
C GLY A 62 -2.39 -3.25 -4.19
N THR A 63 -1.29 -4.00 -4.12
CA THR A 63 -1.12 -5.03 -3.11
C THR A 63 -0.07 -4.63 -2.11
N GLY A 64 -0.32 -4.97 -0.85
CA GLY A 64 0.59 -4.61 0.22
C GLY A 64 -0.06 -4.63 1.58
N GLN A 65 0.71 -4.18 2.55
CA GLN A 65 0.35 -4.15 3.94
C GLN A 65 0.61 -2.75 4.49
N ILE A 66 -0.24 -2.32 5.41
CA ILE A 66 0.02 -1.15 6.22
C ILE A 66 0.06 -1.62 7.66
N ILE A 67 1.14 -1.28 8.35
CA ILE A 67 1.34 -1.64 9.75
C ILE A 67 1.40 -0.33 10.52
N GLY A 68 0.42 -0.12 11.38
CA GLY A 68 0.29 1.01 12.30
C GLY A 68 0.48 0.58 13.75
N GLN A 69 1.01 1.47 14.58
CA GLN A 69 1.08 1.32 16.03
C GLN A 69 0.18 2.37 16.68
N LEU A 70 -0.71 1.92 17.56
CA LEU A 70 -1.60 2.76 18.34
C LEU A 70 -0.84 3.34 19.54
N ASN A 71 -0.57 4.64 19.49
CA ASN A 71 0.06 5.40 20.55
C ASN A 71 -0.98 6.29 21.24
N GLU A 72 -1.02 6.24 22.57
CA GLU A 72 -1.88 7.11 23.36
C GLU A 72 -1.37 8.54 23.33
N SER A 73 -2.23 9.48 22.95
CA SER A 73 -1.92 10.92 22.94
C SER A 73 -2.65 11.65 24.08
N ASN A 74 -3.92 11.30 24.32
CA ASN A 74 -4.76 11.74 25.45
C ASN A 74 -6.01 10.84 25.55
N LYS A 75 -6.79 10.91 26.65
CA LYS A 75 -7.99 10.08 26.90
C LYS A 75 -9.08 10.13 25.81
N SER A 76 -8.96 11.01 24.82
CA SER A 76 -9.92 11.23 23.73
C SER A 76 -9.30 11.12 22.33
N GLU A 77 -7.98 10.91 22.20
CA GLU A 77 -7.27 10.92 20.92
C GLU A 77 -6.20 9.83 20.85
N THR A 78 -6.17 9.11 19.72
CA THR A 78 -5.17 8.09 19.42
C THR A 78 -4.31 8.53 18.22
N ILE A 79 -2.98 8.50 18.40
CA ILE A 79 -2.02 8.69 17.32
C ILE A 79 -1.70 7.31 16.73
N ILE A 80 -1.74 7.20 15.41
CA ILE A 80 -1.38 5.99 14.69
C ILE A 80 -0.13 6.26 13.86
N ASP A 81 0.99 5.71 14.31
CA ASP A 81 2.25 5.71 13.56
C ASP A 81 2.28 4.53 12.61
N TYR A 82 2.31 4.77 11.31
CA TYR A 82 2.20 3.69 10.33
C TYR A 82 3.22 3.71 9.19
N ILE A 83 3.49 2.52 8.68
CA ILE A 83 4.41 2.22 7.58
C ILE A 83 3.62 1.48 6.48
N VAL A 84 3.77 1.95 5.24
CA VAL A 84 3.21 1.30 4.04
C VAL A 84 4.26 0.37 3.45
N LYS A 85 3.90 -0.91 3.28
CA LYS A 85 4.73 -1.98 2.71
C LYS A 85 4.04 -2.53 1.45
N PRO A 86 4.33 -2.00 0.25
CA PRO A 86 3.86 -2.63 -0.98
C PRO A 86 4.40 -4.07 -1.10
N GLU A 87 3.60 -4.99 -1.65
CA GLU A 87 3.92 -6.43 -1.71
C GLU A 87 5.14 -6.71 -2.61
N ILE A 88 5.29 -5.93 -3.67
CA ILE A 88 6.46 -6.00 -4.54
C ILE A 88 7.56 -5.12 -3.96
N SER A 89 8.66 -5.76 -3.54
CA SER A 89 9.91 -5.08 -3.20
C SER A 89 10.53 -4.51 -4.47
N LEU A 90 10.39 -3.19 -4.66
CA LEU A 90 11.03 -2.43 -5.74
C LEU A 90 12.53 -2.76 -5.88
N THR A 91 13.21 -3.01 -4.77
CA THR A 91 14.64 -3.32 -4.73
C THR A 91 15.02 -4.51 -5.61
N GLN A 92 14.19 -5.55 -5.65
CA GLN A 92 14.45 -6.73 -6.47
C GLN A 92 14.31 -6.42 -7.97
N TYR A 93 13.30 -5.63 -8.36
CA TYR A 93 13.12 -5.17 -9.73
C TYR A 93 14.28 -4.27 -10.18
N TYR A 94 14.72 -3.34 -9.33
CA TYR A 94 15.87 -2.48 -9.64
C TYR A 94 17.14 -3.30 -9.87
N ILE A 95 17.44 -4.28 -9.02
CA ILE A 95 18.62 -5.14 -9.20
C ILE A 95 18.56 -5.89 -10.54
N PHE A 96 17.44 -6.52 -10.86
CA PHE A 96 17.29 -7.26 -12.11
C PHE A 96 17.42 -6.35 -13.34
N LEU A 97 16.76 -5.18 -13.32
CA LEU A 97 16.86 -4.19 -14.39
C LEU A 97 18.27 -3.63 -14.55
N SER A 98 18.98 -3.37 -13.45
CA SER A 98 20.37 -2.91 -13.50
C SER A 98 21.29 -3.95 -14.12
N LEU A 99 21.13 -5.24 -13.79
CA LEU A 99 21.91 -6.32 -14.40
C LEU A 99 21.62 -6.47 -15.90
N PHE A 100 20.34 -6.44 -16.27
CA PHE A 100 19.93 -6.48 -17.67
C PHE A 100 20.50 -5.30 -18.46
N PHE A 101 20.41 -4.09 -17.90
CA PHE A 101 20.93 -2.88 -18.53
C PHE A 101 22.46 -2.90 -18.67
N ALA A 102 23.18 -3.39 -17.66
CA ALA A 102 24.63 -3.56 -17.74
C ALA A 102 25.03 -4.53 -18.86
N ALA A 103 24.32 -5.65 -19.00
CA ALA A 103 24.54 -6.61 -20.07
C ALA A 103 24.24 -6.01 -21.45
N TRP A 104 23.13 -5.27 -21.58
CA TRP A 104 22.76 -4.57 -22.81
C TRP A 104 23.82 -3.55 -23.23
N LEU A 105 24.26 -2.69 -22.30
CA LEU A 105 25.30 -1.69 -22.58
C LEU A 105 26.62 -2.33 -23.01
N ALA A 106 27.04 -3.40 -22.32
CA ALA A 106 28.26 -4.12 -22.70
C ALA A 106 28.15 -4.68 -24.13
N TYR A 107 26.99 -5.23 -24.49
CA TYR A 107 26.71 -5.75 -25.83
C TYR A 107 26.71 -4.64 -26.89
N SER A 108 26.06 -3.51 -26.64
CA SER A 108 25.98 -2.40 -27.60
C SER A 108 27.35 -1.73 -27.83
N ILE A 109 28.15 -1.61 -26.77
CA ILE A 109 29.54 -1.12 -26.85
C ILE A 109 30.41 -2.09 -27.66
N TYR A 110 30.28 -3.40 -27.43
CA TYR A 110 31.02 -4.42 -28.19
C TYR A 110 30.73 -4.35 -29.69
N LEU A 111 29.48 -4.08 -30.08
CA LEU A 111 29.08 -3.89 -31.47
C LEU A 111 29.55 -2.56 -32.08
N GLY A 112 30.02 -1.60 -31.28
CA GLY A 112 30.37 -0.26 -31.72
C GLY A 112 29.17 0.61 -32.11
N ASP A 113 27.94 0.22 -31.74
CA ASP A 113 26.72 0.94 -32.08
C ASP A 113 26.37 1.95 -30.99
N LEU A 114 26.84 3.18 -31.19
CA LEU A 114 26.57 4.32 -30.30
C LEU A 114 25.08 4.70 -30.27
N LEU A 115 24.35 4.50 -31.38
CA LEU A 115 22.93 4.83 -31.47
C LEU A 115 22.09 3.83 -30.68
N LEU A 116 22.41 2.53 -30.78
CA LEU A 116 21.81 1.47 -29.97
C LEU A 116 22.06 1.69 -28.47
N SER A 117 23.27 2.14 -28.11
CA SER A 117 23.63 2.48 -26.73
C SER A 117 22.81 3.67 -26.20
N ALA A 118 22.63 4.72 -27.01
CA ALA A 118 21.82 5.89 -26.65
C ALA A 118 20.34 5.55 -26.49
N ILE A 119 19.77 4.72 -27.39
CA ILE A 119 18.39 4.24 -27.28
C ILE A 119 18.21 3.43 -25.99
N GLY A 120 19.15 2.54 -25.67
CA GLY A 120 19.12 1.74 -24.44
C GLY A 120 19.09 2.61 -23.19
N LEU A 121 19.90 3.67 -23.13
CA LEU A 121 19.90 4.64 -22.02
C LEU A 121 18.55 5.34 -21.84
N VAL A 122 17.97 5.84 -22.93
CA VAL A 122 16.67 6.54 -22.89
C VAL A 122 15.55 5.57 -22.48
N ALA A 123 15.50 4.38 -23.09
CA ALA A 123 14.50 3.37 -22.77
C ALA A 123 14.58 2.95 -21.29
N THR A 124 15.79 2.78 -20.76
CA THR A 124 16.01 2.41 -19.35
C THR A 124 15.56 3.53 -18.42
N GLY A 125 15.87 4.78 -18.74
CA GLY A 125 15.38 5.95 -18.00
C GLY A 125 13.85 6.01 -17.95
N LEU A 126 13.18 5.74 -19.08
CA LEU A 126 11.71 5.68 -19.15
C LEU A 126 11.13 4.53 -18.32
N ILE A 127 11.76 3.35 -18.34
CA ILE A 127 11.33 2.20 -17.53
C ILE A 127 11.46 2.53 -16.03
N PHE A 128 12.58 3.13 -15.59
CA PHE A 128 12.73 3.54 -14.19
C PHE A 128 11.73 4.60 -13.78
N LEU A 129 11.45 5.58 -14.64
CA LEU A 129 10.42 6.59 -14.40
C LEU A 129 9.04 5.94 -14.28
N PHE A 130 8.70 5.01 -15.17
CA PHE A 130 7.43 4.29 -15.15
C PHE A 130 7.27 3.47 -13.86
N ILE A 131 8.30 2.73 -13.45
CA ILE A 131 8.30 1.96 -12.20
C ILE A 131 8.12 2.88 -10.98
N TYR A 132 8.85 4.01 -10.96
CA TYR A 132 8.71 5.00 -9.89
C TYR A 132 7.28 5.55 -9.80
N LEU A 133 6.69 5.91 -10.93
CA LEU A 133 5.31 6.42 -11.00
C LEU A 133 4.31 5.35 -10.54
N LEU A 134 4.43 4.12 -11.03
CA LEU A 134 3.58 3.01 -10.60
C LEU A 134 3.64 2.80 -9.09
N ASN A 135 4.82 2.79 -8.50
CA ASN A 135 4.98 2.67 -7.05
C ASN A 135 4.32 3.82 -6.30
N ARG A 136 4.48 5.06 -6.78
CA ARG A 136 3.82 6.22 -6.18
C ARG A 136 2.30 6.10 -6.24
N PHE A 137 1.75 5.62 -7.36
CA PHE A 137 0.30 5.36 -7.47
C PHE A 137 -0.15 4.25 -6.53
N GLN A 138 0.61 3.17 -6.38
CA GLN A 138 0.29 2.07 -5.46
C GLN A 138 0.31 2.53 -3.99
N ILE A 139 1.34 3.26 -3.57
CA ILE A 139 1.43 3.83 -2.22
C ILE A 139 0.26 4.77 -1.95
N ASN A 140 -0.07 5.66 -2.89
CA ASN A 140 -1.20 6.57 -2.75
C ASN A 140 -2.53 5.80 -2.67
N SER A 141 -2.71 4.73 -3.46
CA SER A 141 -3.88 3.87 -3.39
C SER A 141 -4.01 3.17 -2.03
N LEU A 142 -2.90 2.62 -1.51
CA LEU A 142 -2.84 1.99 -0.19
C LEU A 142 -3.15 3.00 0.93
N ASN A 143 -2.58 4.19 0.88
CA ASN A 143 -2.86 5.27 1.83
C ASN A 143 -4.34 5.69 1.81
N ASN A 144 -4.91 5.87 0.61
CA ASN A 144 -6.32 6.22 0.49
C ASN A 144 -7.23 5.12 1.05
N TYR A 145 -6.88 3.85 0.83
CA TYR A 145 -7.60 2.73 1.41
C TYR A 145 -7.51 2.73 2.94
N PHE A 146 -6.32 2.93 3.49
CA PHE A 146 -6.09 3.03 4.93
C PHE A 146 -6.93 4.12 5.58
N GLN A 147 -6.91 5.31 5.00
CA GLN A 147 -7.70 6.44 5.51
C GLN A 147 -9.20 6.15 5.46
N LYS A 148 -9.69 5.43 4.45
CA LYS A 148 -11.09 4.95 4.44
C LYS A 148 -11.37 3.97 5.59
N VAL A 149 -10.45 3.06 5.90
CA VAL A 149 -10.59 2.13 7.04
C VAL A 149 -10.67 2.92 8.36
N LEU A 150 -9.73 3.84 8.56
CA LEU A 150 -9.71 4.68 9.77
C LEU A 150 -10.98 5.52 9.91
N ASN A 151 -11.44 6.14 8.82
CA ASN A 151 -12.68 6.91 8.81
C ASN A 151 -13.90 6.05 9.14
N GLN A 152 -13.97 4.82 8.62
CA GLN A 152 -15.08 3.92 8.94
C GLN A 152 -15.09 3.49 10.41
N ILE A 153 -13.91 3.26 11.00
CA ILE A 153 -13.78 3.01 12.44
C ILE A 153 -14.29 4.24 13.22
N LYS A 154 -13.81 5.45 12.87
CA LYS A 154 -14.27 6.71 13.48
C LYS A 154 -15.78 6.94 13.34
N THR A 155 -16.39 6.66 12.20
CA THR A 155 -17.84 6.84 12.06
C THR A 155 -18.63 5.81 12.87
N GLY A 156 -18.09 4.60 13.03
CA GLY A 156 -18.65 3.58 13.92
C GLY A 156 -18.63 4.01 15.39
N SER A 157 -17.64 4.80 15.82
CA SER A 157 -17.57 5.32 17.20
C SER A 157 -18.68 6.28 17.56
N ASN A 158 -19.03 7.17 16.63
CA ASN A 158 -19.94 8.29 16.91
C ASN A 158 -21.43 7.87 16.94
N ILE A 159 -21.72 6.58 16.72
CA ILE A 159 -23.08 6.03 16.75
C ILE A 159 -23.42 5.45 18.13
N HIS A 160 -22.43 5.35 19.04
CA HIS A 160 -22.58 4.90 20.42
C HIS A 160 -22.25 6.00 21.42
#